data_AF-A0A4S5BJ18-F1
#
_entry.id   AF-A0A4S5BJ18-F1
#
_cell.length_a   1.000
_cell.length_b   1.000
_cell.length_c   1.000
_cell.angle_alpha   90.00
_cell.angle_beta   90.00
_cell.angle_gamma   90.00
#
_symmetry.space_group_name_H-M   'P 1'
#
loop_
_entity.id
_entity.type
_entity.pdbx_description
1 polymer ?
#
loop_
_entity_poly.entity_id
_entity_poly.type
_entity_poly.pdbx_seq_one_letter_code
_entity_poly.pdbx_strand_id
1 'polypeptide(L)'
;MDDMMIRRATAADIPQIDELLRQVLEVHHAGRPDLFKGGVKKYTDEELKAILANDQTPVFVAVAPSANDGTDVEHNADSPATDQVQ
;
A
#
# COMPACT_ATOMS: atom_id res chain seq x y z
N MET A 1 -15.14 -2.17 13.63
CA MET A 1 -15.07 -1.82 12.20
C MET A 1 -13.66 -1.38 11.98
N ASP A 2 -12.89 -2.15 11.22
CA ASP A 2 -11.52 -1.81 10.88
C ASP A 2 -11.49 -0.40 10.26
N ASP A 3 -10.60 0.45 10.78
CA ASP A 3 -10.52 1.85 10.39
C ASP A 3 -9.79 1.94 9.05
N MET A 4 -10.56 1.89 7.96
CA MET A 4 -10.02 1.98 6.61
C MET A 4 -9.62 3.42 6.31
N MET A 5 -8.34 3.66 6.08
CA MET A 5 -7.81 4.99 5.79
C MET A 5 -7.72 5.22 4.28
N ILE A 6 -8.33 6.29 3.78
CA ILE A 6 -8.10 6.76 2.42
C ILE A 6 -6.96 7.78 2.43
N ARG A 7 -5.94 7.57 1.62
CA ARG A 7 -4.82 8.51 1.45
C ARG A 7 -4.40 8.61 -0.01
N ARG A 8 -3.65 9.66 -0.36
CA ARG A 8 -2.99 9.74 -1.66
C ARG A 8 -2.04 8.55 -1.83
N ALA A 9 -2.04 8.01 -3.04
CA ALA A 9 -1.14 6.96 -3.45
C ALA A 9 0.30 7.49 -3.56
N THR A 10 1.25 6.64 -3.23
CA THR A 10 2.69 6.89 -3.29
C THR A 10 3.36 5.85 -4.15
N ALA A 11 4.64 6.06 -4.49
CA ALA A 11 5.40 5.07 -5.26
C ALA A 11 5.49 3.69 -4.56
N ALA A 12 5.36 3.64 -3.23
CA ALA A 12 5.35 2.39 -2.47
C ALA A 12 4.09 1.54 -2.73
N ASP A 13 3.01 2.15 -3.20
CA ASP A 13 1.74 1.47 -3.48
C ASP A 13 1.70 0.81 -4.87
N ILE A 14 2.69 1.10 -5.74
CA ILE A 14 2.74 0.63 -7.13
C ILE A 14 2.59 -0.89 -7.26
N PRO A 15 3.27 -1.74 -6.47
CA PRO A 15 3.12 -3.19 -6.58
C PRO A 15 1.68 -3.66 -6.33
N GLN A 16 0.98 -3.05 -5.38
CA GLN A 16 -0.42 -3.37 -5.09
C GLN A 16 -1.37 -2.80 -6.15
N ILE A 17 -1.12 -1.60 -6.65
CA ILE A 17 -1.90 -1.00 -7.73
C ILE A 17 -1.81 -1.87 -8.99
N ASP A 18 -0.62 -2.35 -9.35
CA ASP A 18 -0.41 -3.22 -10.50
C ASP A 18 -1.21 -4.53 -10.38
N GLU A 19 -1.18 -5.16 -9.19
CA GLU A 19 -1.97 -6.37 -8.93
C GLU A 19 -3.48 -6.11 -9.04
N LEU A 20 -3.99 -5.00 -8.49
CA LEU A 20 -5.41 -4.64 -8.61
C LEU A 20 -5.81 -4.38 -10.06
N LEU A 21 -4.96 -3.68 -10.83
CA LEU A 21 -5.22 -3.45 -12.25
C LEU A 21 -5.21 -4.75 -13.05
N ARG A 22 -4.35 -5.71 -12.69
CA ARG A 22 -4.31 -7.06 -13.27
C ARG A 22 -5.62 -7.81 -13.00
N GLN A 23 -6.12 -7.79 -11.77
CA GLN A 23 -7.40 -8.42 -11.42
C GLN A 23 -8.57 -7.83 -12.22
N VAL A 24 -8.63 -6.51 -12.36
CA VAL A 24 -9.65 -5.85 -13.19
C VAL A 24 -9.52 -6.30 -14.65
N LEU A 25 -8.30 -6.34 -15.19
CA LEU A 25 -8.07 -6.79 -16.57
C LEU A 25 -8.48 -8.24 -16.78
N GLU A 26 -8.25 -9.13 -15.81
CA GLU A 26 -8.68 -10.52 -15.87
C GLU A 26 -10.20 -10.65 -15.98
N VAL A 27 -10.96 -9.87 -15.22
CA VAL A 27 -12.43 -9.84 -15.33
C VAL A 27 -12.87 -9.39 -16.72
N HIS A 28 -12.21 -8.38 -17.29
CA HIS A 28 -12.52 -7.89 -18.64
C HIS A 28 -12.16 -8.91 -19.72
N HIS A 29 -11.00 -9.56 -19.61
CA HIS A 29 -10.59 -10.65 -20.50
C HIS A 29 -11.56 -11.84 -20.41
N ALA A 30 -12.02 -12.22 -19.22
CA ALA A 30 -13.01 -13.28 -19.05
C ALA A 30 -14.35 -12.93 -19.73
N GLY A 31 -14.78 -11.67 -19.68
CA GLY A 31 -16.02 -11.22 -20.32
C GLY A 31 -15.91 -11.03 -21.83
N ARG A 32 -14.78 -10.53 -22.33
CA ARG A 32 -14.52 -10.21 -23.75
C ARG A 32 -13.06 -10.51 -24.14
N PRO A 33 -12.68 -11.79 -24.28
CA PRO A 33 -11.30 -12.18 -24.57
C PRO A 33 -10.84 -11.76 -25.98
N ASP A 34 -11.78 -11.40 -26.85
CA ASP A 34 -11.53 -10.83 -28.17
C ASP A 34 -11.07 -9.37 -28.10
N LEU A 35 -11.43 -8.63 -27.05
CA LEU A 35 -11.10 -7.22 -26.87
C LEU A 35 -9.94 -6.98 -25.90
N PHE A 36 -9.79 -7.84 -24.89
CA PHE A 36 -8.81 -7.66 -23.82
C PHE A 36 -7.82 -8.81 -23.81
N LYS A 37 -6.53 -8.54 -23.62
CA LYS A 37 -5.51 -9.57 -23.45
C LYS A 37 -5.31 -9.83 -21.96
N GLY A 38 -5.44 -11.09 -21.52
CA GLY A 38 -5.10 -11.49 -20.15
C GLY A 38 -3.59 -11.52 -19.91
N GLY A 39 -3.18 -11.44 -18.63
CA GLY A 39 -1.79 -11.65 -18.21
C GLY A 39 -0.79 -10.56 -18.60
N VAL A 40 -1.25 -9.38 -19.03
CA VAL A 40 -0.38 -8.23 -19.34
C VAL A 40 -0.56 -7.13 -18.30
N LYS A 41 0.48 -6.32 -18.12
CA LYS A 41 0.38 -5.07 -17.34
C LYS A 41 -0.23 -3.97 -18.18
N LYS A 42 -1.13 -3.19 -17.59
CA LYS A 42 -1.74 -2.02 -18.25
C LYS A 42 -0.78 -0.84 -18.34
N TYR A 43 0.09 -0.69 -17.34
CA TYR A 43 1.08 0.38 -17.23
C TYR A 43 2.42 -0.20 -16.77
N THR A 44 3.52 0.42 -17.17
CA THR A 44 4.83 0.16 -16.57
C THR A 44 4.93 0.85 -15.21
N ASP A 45 5.90 0.43 -14.40
CA ASP A 45 6.19 1.06 -13.11
C ASP A 45 6.54 2.55 -13.26
N GLU A 46 7.18 2.94 -14.37
CA GLU A 46 7.51 4.34 -14.67
C GLU A 46 6.28 5.16 -15.05
N GLU A 47 5.36 4.58 -15.83
CA GLU A 47 4.07 5.21 -16.16
C GLU A 47 3.22 5.40 -14.90
N LEU A 48 3.16 4.39 -14.02
CA LEU A 48 2.47 4.52 -12.74
C LEU A 48 3.09 5.63 -11.88
N LYS A 49 4.42 5.72 -11.78
CA LYS A 49 5.08 6.83 -11.07
C LYS A 49 4.67 8.19 -11.64
N ALA A 50 4.64 8.33 -12.97
CA ALA A 50 4.23 9.57 -13.62
C ALA A 50 2.76 9.92 -13.35
N ILE A 51 1.86 8.93 -13.37
CA ILE A 51 0.44 9.11 -13.03
C ILE A 51 0.29 9.54 -11.57
N LEU A 52 0.98 8.88 -10.64
CA LEU A 52 0.90 9.19 -9.21
C LEU A 52 1.46 10.58 -8.87
N ALA A 53 2.45 11.07 -9.63
CA ALA A 53 3.02 12.39 -9.46
C ALA A 53 2.16 13.53 -10.06
N ASN A 54 1.14 13.21 -10.86
CA ASN A 54 0.32 14.22 -11.51
C ASN A 54 -0.78 14.75 -10.59
N ASP A 55 -0.59 15.95 -10.05
CA ASP A 55 -1.55 16.60 -9.16
C ASP A 55 -2.89 16.97 -9.81
N GLN A 56 -2.97 17.04 -11.14
CA GLN A 56 -4.23 17.29 -11.86
C GLN A 56 -5.14 16.04 -11.89
N THR A 57 -4.56 14.85 -11.73
CA THR A 57 -5.28 13.57 -11.73
C THR A 57 -4.87 12.74 -10.51
N PRO A 58 -5.27 13.16 -9.29
CA PRO A 58 -4.81 12.51 -8.07
C PRO A 58 -5.37 11.09 -7.95
N VAL A 59 -4.51 10.16 -7.55
CA VAL A 59 -4.87 8.78 -7.25
C VAL A 59 -4.88 8.56 -5.75
N PHE A 60 -5.92 7.90 -5.26
CA PHE A 60 -6.09 7.57 -3.84
C PHE A 60 -6.15 6.06 -3.65
N VAL A 61 -5.63 5.59 -2.52
CA VAL A 61 -5.70 4.19 -2.08
C VAL A 61 -6.47 4.12 -0.77
N ALA A 62 -7.19 3.02 -0.59
CA ALA A 62 -7.81 2.67 0.68
C ALA A 62 -6.94 1.62 1.37
N VAL A 63 -6.48 1.93 2.58
CA VAL A 63 -5.53 1.12 3.35
C VAL A 63 -6.26 0.56 4.56
N ALA A 64 -6.27 -0.77 4.68
CA ALA A 64 -6.73 -1.43 5.90
C ALA A 64 -5.69 -1.25 7.01
N PRO A 65 -6.10 -1.20 8.30
CA PRO A 65 -5.14 -1.25 9.38
C PRO A 65 -4.31 -2.52 9.25
N SER A 66 -2.98 -2.39 9.32
CA SER A 66 -2.09 -3.55 9.27
C SER A 66 -2.45 -4.46 10.44
N ALA A 67 -2.88 -5.69 10.17
CA ALA A 67 -3.16 -6.69 11.21
C ALA A 67 -1.90 -7.12 12.00
N ASN A 68 -0.75 -6.51 11.74
CA ASN A 68 0.56 -6.87 12.30
C ASN A 68 1.28 -5.66 12.93
N ASP A 69 0.56 -4.75 13.59
CA ASP A 69 1.21 -3.81 14.51
C ASP A 69 1.47 -4.51 15.86
N GLY A 70 2.34 -5.53 15.79
CA GLY A 70 3.00 -6.06 16.98
C GLY A 70 3.91 -4.99 17.52
N THR A 71 3.49 -4.33 18.59
CA THR A 71 4.31 -3.43 19.39
C THR A 71 5.49 -4.21 19.98
N ASP A 72 6.59 -4.35 19.25
CA ASP A 72 7.89 -4.68 19.81
C ASP A 72 8.48 -3.40 20.42
N VAL A 73 7.79 -2.85 21.43
CA VAL A 73 8.39 -1.88 22.35
C VAL A 73 9.08 -2.72 23.42
N GLU A 74 10.30 -3.17 23.12
CA GLU A 74 11.19 -3.71 24.15
C GLU A 74 11.35 -2.65 25.23
N HIS A 75 10.99 -3.06 26.44
CA HIS A 75 10.96 -2.22 27.63
C HIS A 75 12.37 -1.73 27.92
N ASN A 76 12.57 -0.41 27.95
CA ASN A 76 13.73 0.18 28.60
C ASN A 76 13.72 -0.23 30.08
N ALA A 77 14.56 -1.21 30.41
CA ALA A 77 14.82 -1.60 31.78
C ALA A 77 15.59 -0.46 32.48
N ASP A 78 14.88 0.14 33.43
CA ASP A 78 15.37 0.47 34.77
C ASP A 78 16.62 1.37 34.91
N SER A 79 16.37 2.62 35.26
CA SER A 79 17.21 3.42 36.16
C SER A 79 16.25 4.32 36.95
N PRO A 80 16.48 4.66 38.24
CA PRO A 80 17.75 4.61 38.97
C PRO A 80 17.66 3.99 40.39
N ALA A 81 18.72 3.30 40.85
CA ALA A 81 18.88 3.00 42.27
C ALA A 81 19.78 4.06 42.95
N THR A 82 19.10 4.96 43.64
CA THR A 82 19.49 5.89 44.70
C THR A 82 20.86 5.68 45.38
N ASP A 83 21.61 6.78 45.37
CA ASP A 83 22.69 7.21 46.26
C ASP A 83 22.42 6.84 47.74
N GLN A 84 23.27 5.98 48.31
CA GLN A 84 23.31 5.72 49.76
C GLN A 84 24.63 6.25 50.30
N VAL A 85 24.55 7.41 50.95
CA VAL A 85 25.54 7.96 51.88
C VAL A 85 25.32 7.34 53.26
N GLN A 86 26.31 6.59 53.75
CA GLN A 86 26.91 6.71 55.09
C GLN A 86 28.19 5.87 55.16
#